data_AF-A0A433Y1X6-F1
#
_entry.id   AF-A0A433Y1X6-F1
#
_cell.length_a   1.000
_cell.length_b   1.000
_cell.length_c   1.000
_cell.angle_alpha   90.00
_cell.angle_beta   90.00
_cell.angle_gamma   90.00
#
_symmetry.space_group_name_H-M   'P 1'
#
loop_
_entity.id
_entity.type
_entity.pdbx_description
1 polymer ?
#
loop_
_entity_poly.entity_id
_entity_poly.type
_entity_poly.pdbx_seq_one_letter_code
_entity_poly.pdbx_strand_id
1 'polypeptide(L)'
;MPLTVPAQPTPVRATAPAAAPISAAAPAQPTLPALRPLPPGYHVPARAPLRGSFRLRGRNLGKLAAAVAALTALAVLLPALLTGRAAPPATMPVDPAAQSAAPQKHLPSALDSLVPGTSGLASTTLGPLTPGSSALDPTALGPHTFGSITLDPSALGNPAVGGYNFIPSAFTPAASAVSVHVYLSDRGVVEILPLEQYVTGVLAAEMPADFELEALKAQAIAARTFIARRLVAGDSSGVPTLDADVTDTVAHQAYLSKQDLRGWVKSGKSEQLAKLQQAVRETSGMIMTYRGEPITASFFSASGGYTENSEEYWTSQIPYLRSVPSPWEAEINPHYKETITLPLSEMFGKLGLRAPALPATTSAKQETLTMNKLIKILSLTSGGKVKSISIGGEIFTGREVREKLKLRSSQFTFKLDGKNVNITTYGYGHGVGMSQWGANGMAKEGYTSTQILKHYYTGISFRQTSLILKN
;
A
#
# COMPACT_ATOMS: atom_id res chain seq x y z
N MET A 1 -50.17 -61.84 36.20
CA MET A 1 -49.84 -62.00 34.76
C MET A 1 -48.97 -60.82 34.38
N PRO A 2 -47.69 -61.04 33.97
CA PRO A 2 -46.74 -59.94 33.84
C PRO A 2 -46.84 -59.26 32.46
N LEU A 3 -46.67 -57.93 32.50
CA LEU A 3 -46.73 -57.00 31.38
C LEU A 3 -45.46 -57.06 30.52
N THR A 4 -45.65 -57.13 29.22
CA THR A 4 -44.62 -57.24 28.16
C THR A 4 -44.04 -55.87 27.81
N VAL A 5 -42.70 -55.79 27.69
CA VAL A 5 -41.92 -54.62 27.26
C VAL A 5 -41.82 -54.60 25.72
N PRO A 6 -41.95 -53.44 25.03
CA PRO A 6 -41.81 -53.37 23.57
C PRO A 6 -40.35 -53.17 23.12
N ALA A 7 -39.97 -53.86 22.03
CA ALA A 7 -38.65 -53.81 21.40
C ALA A 7 -38.51 -52.64 20.41
N GLN A 8 -37.31 -52.06 20.34
CA GLN A 8 -36.91 -50.99 19.42
C GLN A 8 -36.30 -51.52 18.10
N PRO A 9 -36.27 -50.70 17.03
CA PRO A 9 -36.17 -51.15 15.64
C PRO A 9 -34.74 -51.31 15.10
N THR A 10 -34.59 -52.21 14.13
CA THR A 10 -33.37 -52.47 13.34
C THR A 10 -33.24 -51.49 12.14
N PRO A 11 -32.04 -50.97 11.83
CA PRO A 11 -31.83 -50.07 10.71
C PRO A 11 -31.60 -50.81 9.38
N VAL A 12 -32.25 -50.30 8.31
CA VAL A 12 -32.18 -50.80 6.93
C VAL A 12 -30.90 -50.29 6.25
N ARG A 13 -30.17 -51.22 5.63
CA ARG A 13 -28.94 -51.00 4.85
C ARG A 13 -29.30 -50.68 3.39
N ALA A 14 -29.08 -49.45 2.96
CA ALA A 14 -29.18 -49.05 1.55
C ALA A 14 -27.85 -49.33 0.82
N THR A 15 -27.92 -50.15 -0.23
CA THR A 15 -26.80 -50.51 -1.11
C THR A 15 -26.67 -49.54 -2.27
N ALA A 16 -25.44 -49.08 -2.53
CA ALA A 16 -25.06 -48.27 -3.69
C ALA A 16 -25.13 -49.06 -5.01
N PRO A 17 -25.54 -48.44 -6.14
CA PRO A 17 -25.45 -49.08 -7.45
C PRO A 17 -24.04 -48.95 -8.05
N ALA A 18 -23.57 -50.04 -8.64
CA ALA A 18 -22.29 -50.18 -9.32
C ALA A 18 -22.26 -49.41 -10.65
N ALA A 19 -21.14 -48.72 -10.92
CA ALA A 19 -20.86 -48.03 -12.17
C ALA A 19 -20.42 -49.02 -13.27
N ALA A 20 -21.02 -48.89 -14.45
CA ALA A 20 -20.63 -49.59 -15.68
C ALA A 20 -19.38 -48.95 -16.33
N PRO A 21 -18.57 -49.71 -17.09
CA PRO A 21 -17.35 -49.19 -17.69
C PRO A 21 -17.65 -48.42 -18.98
N ILE A 22 -17.32 -47.13 -19.02
CA ILE A 22 -17.38 -46.31 -20.23
C ILE A 22 -15.97 -46.23 -20.82
N SER A 23 -15.80 -46.87 -21.97
CA SER A 23 -14.66 -46.74 -22.87
C SER A 23 -14.61 -45.32 -23.43
N ALA A 24 -13.54 -44.58 -23.16
CA ALA A 24 -13.33 -43.24 -23.71
C ALA A 24 -12.30 -43.32 -24.86
N ALA A 25 -12.81 -43.09 -26.06
CA ALA A 25 -12.06 -42.90 -27.28
C ALA A 25 -11.16 -41.65 -27.20
N ALA A 26 -9.96 -41.75 -27.78
CA ALA A 26 -8.99 -40.66 -27.89
C ALA A 26 -9.52 -39.52 -28.78
N PRO A 27 -9.38 -38.23 -28.39
CA PRO A 27 -9.69 -37.12 -29.28
C PRO A 27 -8.58 -36.92 -30.32
N ALA A 28 -9.02 -36.70 -31.56
CA ALA A 28 -8.21 -36.50 -32.76
C ALA A 28 -7.28 -35.28 -32.68
N GLN A 29 -6.09 -35.42 -33.27
CA GLN A 29 -5.13 -34.34 -33.47
C GLN A 29 -5.64 -33.31 -34.48
N PRO A 30 -5.43 -32.00 -34.27
CA PRO A 30 -5.68 -31.01 -35.31
C PRO A 30 -4.58 -31.07 -36.38
N THR A 31 -4.97 -31.38 -37.61
CA THR A 31 -4.12 -31.28 -38.81
C THR A 31 -3.84 -29.81 -39.15
N LEU A 32 -2.56 -29.44 -39.21
CA LEU A 32 -2.07 -28.16 -39.71
C LEU A 32 -2.33 -28.01 -41.23
N PRO A 33 -2.75 -26.83 -41.72
CA PRO A 33 -2.78 -26.58 -43.16
C PRO A 33 -1.37 -26.39 -43.71
N ALA A 34 -1.11 -27.01 -44.87
CA ALA A 34 0.16 -26.94 -45.58
C ALA A 34 0.50 -25.51 -46.04
N LEU A 35 1.71 -25.06 -45.76
CA LEU A 35 2.27 -23.79 -46.23
C LEU A 35 2.56 -23.86 -47.74
N ARG A 36 2.12 -22.85 -48.49
CA ARG A 36 2.52 -22.59 -49.88
C ARG A 36 4.03 -22.28 -49.95
N PRO A 37 4.75 -22.71 -51.01
CA PRO A 37 6.15 -22.34 -51.21
C PRO A 37 6.29 -20.87 -51.63
N LEU A 38 7.30 -20.19 -51.07
CA LEU A 38 7.74 -18.85 -51.47
C LEU A 38 8.59 -18.90 -52.76
N PRO A 39 8.53 -17.86 -53.62
CA PRO A 39 9.32 -17.77 -54.84
C PRO A 39 10.81 -17.46 -54.56
N PRO A 40 11.75 -17.84 -55.46
CA PRO A 40 13.18 -17.75 -55.20
C PRO A 40 13.75 -16.38 -55.55
N GLY A 41 14.72 -15.94 -54.74
CA GLY A 41 15.68 -14.91 -55.13
C GLY A 41 15.85 -13.83 -54.08
N TYR A 42 16.89 -13.97 -53.24
CA TYR A 42 17.85 -12.90 -52.95
C TYR A 42 19.06 -13.52 -52.25
N HIS A 43 20.23 -13.32 -52.85
CA HIS A 43 21.52 -13.83 -52.41
C HIS A 43 22.00 -13.15 -51.11
N VAL A 44 22.48 -13.96 -50.16
CA VAL A 44 23.39 -13.52 -49.08
C VAL A 44 24.80 -13.99 -49.45
N PRO A 45 25.84 -13.14 -49.42
CA PRO A 45 27.20 -13.60 -49.65
C PRO A 45 27.76 -14.29 -48.40
N ALA A 46 28.37 -15.46 -48.60
CA ALA A 46 29.10 -16.21 -47.60
C ALA A 46 30.59 -15.81 -47.58
N ARG A 47 31.19 -15.77 -46.38
CA ARG A 47 32.61 -16.07 -46.00
C ARG A 47 32.80 -15.59 -44.55
N ALA A 48 33.54 -16.23 -43.63
CA ALA A 48 34.34 -17.44 -43.57
C ALA A 48 34.59 -17.75 -42.06
N PRO A 49 35.02 -18.96 -41.67
CA PRO A 49 35.17 -19.33 -40.25
C PRO A 49 36.55 -18.95 -39.72
N LEU A 50 36.62 -18.38 -38.52
CA LEU A 50 37.86 -18.28 -37.75
C LEU A 50 37.79 -19.16 -36.51
N ARG A 51 38.60 -20.22 -36.54
CA ARG A 51 39.08 -20.95 -35.37
C ARG A 51 39.91 -20.00 -34.49
N GLY A 52 39.60 -19.95 -33.20
CA GLY A 52 40.40 -19.26 -32.21
C GLY A 52 40.01 -19.72 -30.81
N SER A 53 40.71 -20.71 -30.29
CA SER A 53 40.64 -21.14 -28.90
C SER A 53 41.23 -20.06 -27.99
N PHE A 54 40.39 -19.40 -27.20
CA PHE A 54 40.83 -18.57 -26.07
C PHE A 54 40.14 -19.03 -24.79
N ARG A 55 40.94 -19.57 -23.86
CA ARG A 55 40.54 -19.74 -22.46
C ARG A 55 40.51 -18.36 -21.80
N LEU A 56 39.37 -17.95 -21.26
CA LEU A 56 39.26 -16.84 -20.33
C LEU A 56 38.70 -17.34 -19.00
N ARG A 57 39.47 -17.06 -17.95
CA ARG A 57 39.24 -17.38 -16.55
C ARG A 57 38.62 -16.14 -15.91
N GLY A 58 37.48 -16.29 -15.25
CA GLY A 58 37.04 -15.39 -14.17
C GLY A 58 36.16 -14.18 -14.53
N ARG A 59 34.99 -14.13 -13.85
CA ARG A 59 34.21 -12.96 -13.43
C ARG A 59 33.74 -11.94 -14.49
N ASN A 60 32.49 -12.09 -14.91
CA ASN A 60 31.42 -11.06 -15.01
C ASN A 60 30.46 -11.37 -16.16
N LEU A 61 29.42 -12.18 -15.89
CA LEU A 61 28.30 -12.44 -16.81
C LEU A 61 26.98 -11.95 -16.20
N GLY A 62 26.98 -10.72 -15.68
CA GLY A 62 25.80 -10.07 -15.10
C GLY A 62 25.51 -8.67 -15.66
N LYS A 63 26.21 -8.20 -16.69
CA LYS A 63 26.09 -6.82 -17.18
C LYS A 63 25.84 -6.65 -18.69
N LEU A 64 25.45 -7.71 -19.41
CA LEU A 64 25.08 -7.61 -20.84
C LEU A 64 23.64 -8.01 -21.18
N ALA A 65 22.79 -8.34 -20.20
CA ALA A 65 21.36 -8.57 -20.43
C ALA A 65 20.48 -7.32 -20.20
N ALA A 66 21.02 -6.25 -19.61
CA ALA A 66 20.26 -5.03 -19.29
C ALA A 66 20.33 -3.93 -20.38
N ALA A 67 21.14 -4.11 -21.43
CA ALA A 67 21.33 -3.11 -22.49
C ALA A 67 20.52 -3.39 -23.78
N VAL A 68 19.75 -4.48 -23.83
CA VAL A 68 18.90 -4.84 -25.00
C VAL A 68 17.40 -4.67 -24.68
N ALA A 69 17.01 -4.54 -23.41
CA ALA A 69 15.62 -4.26 -23.01
C ALA A 69 15.25 -2.75 -23.02
N ALA A 70 16.22 -1.86 -23.22
CA ALA A 70 16.01 -0.40 -23.23
C ALA A 70 15.81 0.20 -24.63
N LEU A 71 15.80 -0.62 -25.70
CA LEU A 71 15.57 -0.15 -27.07
C LEU A 71 14.27 -0.67 -27.72
N THR A 72 13.39 -1.33 -26.96
CA THR A 72 12.07 -1.80 -27.44
C THR A 72 10.89 -1.26 -26.62
N ALA A 73 11.04 -0.05 -26.06
CA ALA A 73 9.94 0.71 -25.44
C ALA A 73 9.80 2.12 -26.03
N LEU A 74 10.32 2.34 -27.24
CA LEU A 74 10.16 3.57 -28.02
C LEU A 74 9.61 3.24 -29.42
N ALA A 75 8.52 2.48 -29.49
CA ALA A 75 7.80 2.20 -30.74
C ALA A 75 6.37 1.70 -30.49
N VAL A 76 5.60 2.36 -29.62
CA VAL A 76 4.13 2.18 -29.56
C VAL A 76 3.47 3.53 -29.23
N LEU A 77 3.50 4.44 -30.19
CA LEU A 77 2.54 5.55 -30.30
C LEU A 77 2.52 5.99 -31.77
N LEU A 78 1.31 5.96 -32.36
CA LEU A 78 0.92 6.07 -33.78
C LEU A 78 1.01 4.77 -34.59
N PRO A 79 -0.06 4.39 -35.35
CA PRO A 79 -0.88 5.31 -36.16
C PRO A 79 -2.42 5.14 -36.04
N ALA A 80 -3.15 6.24 -36.20
CA ALA A 80 -4.52 6.24 -36.70
C ALA A 80 -4.76 7.55 -37.49
N LEU A 81 -4.46 7.52 -38.79
CA LEU A 81 -4.76 8.58 -39.74
C LEU A 81 -5.02 7.93 -41.09
N LEU A 82 -6.26 7.49 -41.32
CA LEU A 82 -6.84 7.26 -42.65
C LEU A 82 -8.31 6.87 -42.49
N THR A 83 -9.20 7.84 -42.44
CA THR A 83 -10.48 7.83 -43.16
C THR A 83 -11.02 9.26 -43.16
N GLY A 84 -11.04 9.87 -44.35
CA GLY A 84 -11.59 11.20 -44.54
C GLY A 84 -13.11 11.16 -44.63
N ARG A 85 -13.77 12.17 -44.06
CA ARG A 85 -14.91 12.83 -44.71
C ARG A 85 -15.23 14.19 -44.07
N ALA A 86 -15.05 15.23 -44.89
CA ALA A 86 -15.79 16.49 -45.01
C ALA A 86 -16.24 17.29 -43.76
N ALA A 87 -15.65 18.48 -43.62
CA ALA A 87 -16.25 19.66 -42.96
C ALA A 87 -17.38 20.27 -43.84
N PRO A 88 -18.26 21.11 -43.27
CA PRO A 88 -18.17 22.56 -43.55
C PRO A 88 -18.64 23.44 -42.34
N PRO A 89 -18.80 24.78 -42.46
CA PRO A 89 -17.74 25.75 -42.20
C PRO A 89 -18.04 26.71 -41.04
N ALA A 90 -17.02 27.51 -40.73
CA ALA A 90 -16.94 28.51 -39.67
C ALA A 90 -17.97 29.65 -39.74
N THR A 91 -18.40 30.11 -38.56
CA THR A 91 -18.79 31.49 -38.29
C THR A 91 -18.33 31.91 -36.89
N MET A 92 -17.57 33.00 -36.82
CA MET A 92 -17.23 33.83 -35.66
C MET A 92 -17.55 35.28 -36.07
N PRO A 93 -17.53 36.28 -35.18
CA PRO A 93 -17.79 36.30 -33.73
C PRO A 93 -18.77 37.43 -33.35
N VAL A 94 -19.37 37.41 -32.15
CA VAL A 94 -19.79 38.65 -31.47
C VAL A 94 -19.67 38.47 -29.96
N ASP A 95 -18.87 39.33 -29.34
CA ASP A 95 -18.95 39.75 -27.94
C ASP A 95 -19.33 41.24 -27.99
N PRO A 96 -20.18 41.78 -27.09
CA PRO A 96 -19.57 42.45 -25.94
C PRO A 96 -20.40 42.47 -24.64
N ALA A 97 -19.64 42.38 -23.54
CA ALA A 97 -19.68 43.25 -22.35
C ALA A 97 -20.92 43.30 -21.41
N ALA A 98 -20.59 43.00 -20.15
CA ALA A 98 -20.84 43.78 -18.92
C ALA A 98 -22.12 43.55 -18.07
N GLN A 99 -21.89 43.73 -16.76
CA GLN A 99 -22.83 43.96 -15.64
C GLN A 99 -23.48 42.70 -15.04
N SER A 100 -23.83 42.60 -13.75
CA SER A 100 -23.50 43.24 -12.47
C SER A 100 -24.55 42.69 -11.49
N ALA A 101 -24.15 42.49 -10.23
CA ALA A 101 -24.98 42.49 -9.02
C ALA A 101 -25.89 41.29 -8.67
N ALA A 102 -25.77 40.92 -7.39
CA ALA A 102 -26.67 40.10 -6.58
C ALA A 102 -28.09 40.71 -6.46
N PRO A 103 -29.04 39.99 -5.85
CA PRO A 103 -29.48 40.44 -4.52
C PRO A 103 -29.83 39.35 -3.50
N GLN A 104 -29.81 39.80 -2.24
CA GLN A 104 -30.24 39.15 -1.00
C GLN A 104 -31.77 39.19 -0.78
N LYS A 105 -32.23 38.26 0.08
CA LYS A 105 -33.37 38.30 1.03
C LYS A 105 -34.80 38.28 0.47
N HIS A 106 -35.60 37.29 0.90
CA HIS A 106 -36.52 37.44 2.05
C HIS A 106 -37.23 36.12 2.43
N LEU A 107 -37.37 35.90 3.74
CA LEU A 107 -38.28 34.95 4.40
C LEU A 107 -39.71 35.55 4.46
N PRO A 108 -40.74 34.73 4.75
CA PRO A 108 -41.40 34.93 6.06
C PRO A 108 -41.87 33.67 6.80
N SER A 109 -41.96 33.84 8.13
CA SER A 109 -42.62 33.10 9.23
C SER A 109 -44.16 32.97 9.03
N ALA A 110 -45.02 32.28 9.80
CA ALA A 110 -45.08 31.29 10.90
C ALA A 110 -46.60 30.97 11.12
N LEU A 111 -46.94 29.91 11.87
CA LEU A 111 -48.14 29.68 12.75
C LEU A 111 -48.23 28.17 13.09
N ASP A 112 -47.95 27.70 14.32
CA ASP A 112 -48.87 27.43 15.47
C ASP A 112 -50.05 26.50 15.12
N SER A 113 -50.46 25.46 15.88
CA SER A 113 -50.30 25.12 17.31
C SER A 113 -50.96 23.74 17.63
N LEU A 114 -50.74 23.26 18.87
CA LEU A 114 -51.55 22.34 19.73
C LEU A 114 -51.15 20.86 19.96
N VAL A 115 -50.68 20.62 21.20
CA VAL A 115 -50.66 19.39 22.02
C VAL A 115 -51.77 19.55 23.11
N PRO A 116 -52.28 18.51 23.80
CA PRO A 116 -51.69 17.99 25.08
C PRO A 116 -51.90 16.45 25.27
N GLY A 117 -51.28 15.69 26.20
CA GLY A 117 -50.33 15.95 27.27
C GLY A 117 -50.02 14.71 28.16
N THR A 118 -48.95 14.85 28.97
CA THR A 118 -48.65 14.29 30.33
C THR A 118 -48.47 12.78 30.55
N SER A 119 -47.45 12.26 31.26
CA SER A 119 -46.85 12.64 32.57
C SER A 119 -45.43 12.02 32.71
N GLY A 120 -44.36 12.69 33.17
CA GLY A 120 -43.92 12.95 34.58
C GLY A 120 -42.85 11.89 35.02
N LEU A 121 -41.61 12.18 35.45
CA LEU A 121 -41.15 13.04 36.56
C LEU A 121 -39.63 13.37 36.54
N ALA A 122 -39.32 14.61 36.97
CA ALA A 122 -38.15 15.22 37.67
C ALA A 122 -36.68 14.82 37.31
N SER A 123 -35.72 15.68 36.93
CA SER A 123 -35.29 17.07 37.25
C SER A 123 -34.29 17.21 38.41
N THR A 124 -33.04 17.61 38.09
CA THR A 124 -32.27 18.66 38.81
C THR A 124 -31.29 19.34 37.84
N THR A 125 -31.39 20.67 37.76
CA THR A 125 -30.60 21.63 36.96
C THR A 125 -29.44 22.24 37.75
N LEU A 126 -28.35 22.65 37.08
CA LEU A 126 -27.54 23.84 37.39
C LEU A 126 -26.80 24.31 36.10
N GLY A 127 -26.79 25.62 35.86
CA GLY A 127 -26.46 26.28 34.58
C GLY A 127 -24.98 26.65 34.34
N PRO A 128 -24.67 27.36 33.22
CA PRO A 128 -23.32 27.49 32.66
C PRO A 128 -22.60 28.79 33.02
N LEU A 129 -21.26 28.75 33.04
CA LEU A 129 -20.37 29.92 33.19
C LEU A 129 -19.61 30.19 31.87
N THR A 130 -19.53 31.47 31.49
CA THR A 130 -18.78 32.04 30.35
C THR A 130 -17.32 32.38 30.71
N PRO A 131 -16.43 32.59 29.70
CA PRO A 131 -14.97 32.50 29.85
C PRO A 131 -14.27 33.85 30.10
N GLY A 132 -13.15 33.81 30.83
CA GLY A 132 -12.24 34.92 31.06
C GLY A 132 -10.83 34.64 30.52
N SER A 133 -10.34 35.59 29.72
CA SER A 133 -8.99 35.71 29.15
C SER A 133 -7.90 35.99 30.19
N SER A 134 -6.68 35.49 29.99
CA SER A 134 -5.41 36.26 30.05
C SER A 134 -4.18 35.36 29.84
N ALA A 135 -3.25 35.86 29.02
CA ALA A 135 -1.96 35.26 28.71
C ALA A 135 -0.93 35.50 29.83
N LEU A 136 0.00 34.56 30.06
CA LEU A 136 1.29 34.81 30.71
C LEU A 136 2.43 33.96 30.11
N ASP A 137 3.57 34.63 30.08
CA ASP A 137 4.88 34.40 29.44
C ASP A 137 5.71 33.26 30.09
N PRO A 138 6.60 32.55 29.36
CA PRO A 138 7.32 31.38 29.86
C PRO A 138 8.81 31.68 30.12
N THR A 139 9.24 31.82 31.38
CA THR A 139 10.62 31.52 31.82
C THR A 139 10.73 31.61 33.35
N ALA A 140 10.95 30.49 34.05
CA ALA A 140 11.79 30.40 35.27
C ALA A 140 11.89 28.97 35.85
N LEU A 141 13.11 28.41 35.76
CA LEU A 141 13.87 27.70 36.82
C LEU A 141 13.38 26.36 37.43
N GLY A 142 14.14 25.29 37.12
CA GLY A 142 14.87 24.51 38.14
C GLY A 142 14.21 23.24 38.75
N PRO A 143 14.98 22.15 38.99
CA PRO A 143 14.41 20.83 39.29
C PRO A 143 14.15 20.64 40.80
N HIS A 144 12.97 20.09 41.13
CA HIS A 144 12.66 19.63 42.49
C HIS A 144 12.48 18.11 42.55
N THR A 145 13.11 17.57 43.57
CA THR A 145 13.26 16.19 44.03
C THR A 145 11.91 15.49 44.24
N PHE A 146 11.74 14.30 43.69
CA PHE A 146 10.57 13.45 43.95
C PHE A 146 10.74 12.66 45.26
N GLY A 147 9.84 12.91 46.22
CA GLY A 147 9.67 12.10 47.42
C GLY A 147 8.87 10.84 47.15
N SER A 148 9.38 9.71 47.64
CA SER A 148 8.75 8.39 47.62
C SER A 148 7.50 8.36 48.51
N ILE A 149 6.35 7.97 47.95
CA ILE A 149 5.15 7.57 48.71
C ILE A 149 4.99 6.06 48.56
N THR A 150 5.13 5.35 49.69
CA THR A 150 4.82 3.93 49.83
C THR A 150 3.31 3.78 49.98
N LEU A 151 2.65 3.02 49.11
CA LEU A 151 1.24 2.65 49.25
C LEU A 151 1.11 1.21 49.77
N ASP A 152 0.32 1.09 50.84
CA ASP A 152 -0.06 -0.15 51.55
C ASP A 152 -1.00 -1.02 50.70
N PRO A 153 -0.68 -2.30 50.43
CA PRO A 153 -1.50 -3.18 49.58
C PRO A 153 -2.56 -3.96 50.37
N SER A 154 -3.28 -3.30 51.28
CA SER A 154 -4.27 -3.95 52.15
C SER A 154 -5.65 -3.26 52.13
N ALA A 155 -6.07 -2.74 50.98
CA ALA A 155 -7.44 -2.26 50.81
C ALA A 155 -7.82 -2.26 49.33
N LEU A 156 -8.43 -3.34 48.86
CA LEU A 156 -9.53 -3.34 47.89
C LEU A 156 -10.08 -4.76 47.79
N GLY A 157 -11.27 -4.94 48.34
CA GLY A 157 -12.00 -6.19 48.37
C GLY A 157 -12.41 -6.64 46.96
N ASN A 158 -12.32 -7.95 46.78
CA ASN A 158 -12.59 -8.69 45.56
C ASN A 158 -14.11 -8.93 45.43
N PRO A 159 -14.82 -8.47 44.38
CA PRO A 159 -16.09 -9.09 44.02
C PRO A 159 -15.80 -10.23 43.05
N ALA A 160 -16.21 -11.44 43.45
CA ALA A 160 -16.15 -12.64 42.63
C ALA A 160 -16.89 -12.44 41.29
N VAL A 161 -16.14 -12.39 40.20
CA VAL A 161 -16.66 -12.54 38.84
C VAL A 161 -16.37 -13.96 38.41
N GLY A 162 -17.44 -14.73 38.15
CA GLY A 162 -17.40 -16.12 37.75
C GLY A 162 -16.47 -16.34 36.55
N GLY A 163 -15.48 -17.20 36.74
CA GLY A 163 -14.59 -17.66 35.70
C GLY A 163 -15.34 -18.50 34.66
N TYR A 164 -15.62 -17.91 33.52
CA TYR A 164 -15.71 -18.68 32.29
C TYR A 164 -14.29 -18.89 31.78
N ASN A 165 -13.71 -20.02 32.14
CA ASN A 165 -12.52 -20.56 31.48
C ASN A 165 -12.87 -20.83 30.01
N PHE A 166 -12.68 -19.82 29.15
CA PHE A 166 -12.53 -20.05 27.72
C PHE A 166 -11.19 -20.75 27.53
N ILE A 167 -11.20 -22.09 27.51
CA ILE A 167 -10.19 -22.83 26.78
C ILE A 167 -10.48 -22.51 25.31
N PRO A 168 -9.58 -21.84 24.56
CA PRO A 168 -9.76 -21.73 23.13
C PRO A 168 -9.65 -23.15 22.58
N SER A 169 -10.81 -23.74 22.27
CA SER A 169 -10.90 -24.92 21.44
C SER A 169 -10.02 -24.66 20.22
N ALA A 170 -9.09 -25.59 19.94
CA ALA A 170 -8.13 -25.48 18.85
C ALA A 170 -8.87 -25.08 17.57
N PHE A 171 -8.78 -23.80 17.22
CA PHE A 171 -9.41 -23.25 16.03
C PHE A 171 -8.62 -23.82 14.87
N THR A 172 -9.11 -24.93 14.30
CA THR A 172 -8.66 -25.38 13.00
C THR A 172 -9.21 -24.34 12.03
N PRO A 173 -8.39 -23.49 11.39
CA PRO A 173 -8.92 -22.58 10.40
C PRO A 173 -9.47 -23.48 9.29
N ALA A 174 -10.78 -23.41 9.05
CA ALA A 174 -11.28 -23.80 7.74
C ALA A 174 -10.48 -22.95 6.75
N ALA A 175 -9.55 -23.57 6.05
CA ALA A 175 -8.79 -22.91 5.01
C ALA A 175 -9.81 -22.21 4.11
N SER A 176 -9.71 -20.89 3.98
CA SER A 176 -10.56 -20.13 3.07
C SER A 176 -10.57 -20.84 1.72
N ALA A 177 -11.74 -21.27 1.26
CA ALA A 177 -11.91 -21.94 -0.03
C ALA A 177 -11.61 -20.99 -1.21
N VAL A 178 -11.43 -19.70 -0.93
CA VAL A 178 -11.10 -18.67 -1.91
C VAL A 178 -9.70 -18.91 -2.45
N SER A 179 -9.63 -19.16 -3.76
CA SER A 179 -8.39 -19.16 -4.52
C SER A 179 -8.09 -17.76 -5.04
N VAL A 180 -6.81 -17.43 -5.12
CA VAL A 180 -6.29 -16.21 -5.74
C VAL A 180 -5.53 -16.62 -6.98
N HIS A 181 -5.72 -15.90 -8.06
CA HIS A 181 -5.05 -16.10 -9.33
C HIS A 181 -4.01 -15.00 -9.55
N VAL A 182 -2.73 -15.36 -9.48
CA VAL A 182 -1.62 -14.40 -9.57
C VAL A 182 -0.94 -14.54 -10.92
N TYR A 183 -0.95 -13.48 -11.73
CA TYR A 183 -0.14 -13.41 -12.93
C TYR A 183 1.34 -13.16 -12.58
N LEU A 184 2.20 -14.10 -12.94
CA LEU A 184 3.65 -14.05 -12.73
C LEU A 184 4.31 -13.39 -13.94
N SER A 185 4.73 -12.14 -13.78
CA SER A 185 5.11 -11.27 -14.90
C SER A 185 6.38 -11.72 -15.62
N ASP A 186 7.28 -12.39 -14.91
CA ASP A 186 8.53 -12.91 -15.45
C ASP A 186 8.36 -14.12 -16.38
N ARG A 187 7.29 -14.89 -16.16
CA ARG A 187 6.99 -16.15 -16.85
C ARG A 187 5.78 -16.08 -17.77
N GLY A 188 4.91 -15.10 -17.58
CA GLY A 188 3.66 -14.96 -18.32
C GLY A 188 2.65 -16.07 -18.03
N VAL A 189 2.62 -16.58 -16.79
CA VAL A 189 1.73 -17.67 -16.36
C VAL A 189 0.95 -17.27 -15.11
N VAL A 190 -0.24 -17.85 -14.93
CA VAL A 190 -1.07 -17.63 -13.75
C VAL A 190 -0.84 -18.74 -12.72
N GLU A 191 -0.44 -18.36 -11.51
CA GLU A 191 -0.37 -19.26 -10.35
C GLU A 191 -1.66 -19.18 -9.54
N ILE A 192 -2.33 -20.32 -9.35
CA ILE A 192 -3.55 -20.43 -8.56
C ILE A 192 -3.21 -21.02 -7.19
N LEU A 193 -3.63 -20.32 -6.13
CA LEU A 193 -3.34 -20.75 -4.76
C LEU A 193 -4.38 -20.28 -3.75
N PRO A 194 -4.56 -21.00 -2.62
CA PRO A 194 -5.43 -20.56 -1.53
C PRO A 194 -5.01 -19.18 -1.01
N LEU A 195 -5.99 -18.37 -0.61
CA LEU A 195 -5.79 -17.00 -0.10
C LEU A 195 -4.64 -16.87 0.90
N GLU A 196 -4.58 -17.75 1.90
CA GLU A 196 -3.56 -17.67 2.95
C GLU A 196 -2.14 -17.99 2.43
N GLN A 197 -2.02 -18.81 1.38
CA GLN A 197 -0.73 -19.05 0.73
C GLN A 197 -0.29 -17.83 -0.11
N TYR A 198 -1.25 -17.15 -0.75
CA TYR A 198 -0.99 -15.88 -1.42
C TYR A 198 -0.48 -14.82 -0.44
N VAL A 199 -1.16 -14.63 0.69
CA VAL A 199 -0.77 -13.67 1.73
C VAL A 199 0.63 -13.96 2.27
N THR A 200 1.01 -15.24 2.40
CA THR A 200 2.39 -15.62 2.79
C THR A 200 3.43 -15.15 1.77
N GLY A 201 3.15 -15.32 0.47
CA GLY A 201 4.03 -14.86 -0.61
C GLY A 201 4.17 -13.33 -0.67
N VAL A 202 3.09 -12.60 -0.38
CA VAL A 202 3.12 -11.14 -0.25
C VAL A 202 3.96 -10.71 0.95
N LEU A 203 3.77 -11.33 2.12
CA LEU A 203 4.57 -11.03 3.32
C LEU A 203 6.06 -11.19 3.08
N ALA A 204 6.44 -12.29 2.43
CA ALA A 204 7.84 -12.58 2.12
C ALA A 204 8.47 -11.60 1.13
N ALA A 205 7.65 -10.95 0.29
CA ALA A 205 8.09 -9.95 -0.68
C ALA A 205 8.13 -8.53 -0.10
N GLU A 206 7.20 -8.20 0.80
CA GLU A 206 6.94 -6.82 1.24
C GLU A 206 7.60 -6.43 2.56
N MET A 207 7.76 -7.38 3.51
CA MET A 207 8.20 -7.05 4.87
C MET A 207 9.39 -7.94 5.30
N PRO A 208 10.46 -7.36 5.86
CA PRO A 208 11.57 -8.14 6.40
C PRO A 208 11.09 -9.13 7.46
N ALA A 209 11.49 -10.40 7.32
CA ALA A 209 11.01 -11.48 8.20
C ALA A 209 11.55 -11.39 9.64
N ASP A 210 12.56 -10.55 9.89
CA ASP A 210 13.09 -10.25 11.22
C ASP A 210 12.23 -9.24 12.00
N PHE A 211 11.28 -8.56 11.35
CA PHE A 211 10.33 -7.67 12.03
C PHE A 211 9.51 -8.42 13.08
N GLU A 212 9.02 -7.70 14.08
CA GLU A 212 8.23 -8.24 15.17
C GLU A 212 6.97 -8.96 14.68
N LEU A 213 6.55 -10.01 15.39
CA LEU A 213 5.43 -10.85 14.96
C LEU A 213 4.13 -10.05 14.82
N GLU A 214 3.85 -9.10 15.71
CA GLU A 214 2.65 -8.26 15.62
C GLU A 214 2.68 -7.29 14.42
N ALA A 215 3.86 -6.85 13.98
CA ALA A 215 4.00 -6.07 12.74
C ALA A 215 3.75 -6.94 11.50
N LEU A 216 4.29 -8.16 11.49
CA LEU A 216 4.03 -9.15 10.43
C LEU A 216 2.54 -9.51 10.35
N LYS A 217 1.86 -9.67 11.49
CA LYS A 217 0.41 -9.89 11.57
C LYS A 217 -0.37 -8.71 11.00
N ALA A 218 0.02 -7.47 11.35
CA ALA A 218 -0.61 -6.26 10.79
C ALA A 218 -0.48 -6.22 9.26
N GLN A 219 0.71 -6.54 8.72
CA GLN A 219 0.95 -6.65 7.28
C GLN A 219 0.10 -7.76 6.64
N ALA A 220 -0.08 -8.91 7.30
CA ALA A 220 -0.89 -10.01 6.77
C ALA A 220 -2.35 -9.60 6.62
N ILE A 221 -2.91 -8.92 7.62
CA ILE A 221 -4.28 -8.39 7.57
C ILE A 221 -4.39 -7.33 6.46
N ALA A 222 -3.42 -6.43 6.30
CA ALA A 222 -3.41 -5.42 5.23
C ALA A 222 -3.38 -6.06 3.83
N ALA A 223 -2.47 -7.01 3.60
CA ALA A 223 -2.38 -7.73 2.33
C ALA A 223 -3.64 -8.54 2.03
N ARG A 224 -4.20 -9.24 3.01
CA ARG A 224 -5.47 -9.97 2.86
C ARG A 224 -6.63 -9.03 2.54
N THR A 225 -6.65 -7.85 3.13
CA THR A 225 -7.68 -6.83 2.88
C THR A 225 -7.61 -6.31 1.44
N PHE A 226 -6.40 -6.08 0.92
CA PHE A 226 -6.19 -5.64 -0.46
C PHE A 226 -6.80 -6.63 -1.46
N ILE A 227 -6.42 -7.91 -1.37
CA ILE A 227 -6.93 -8.91 -2.31
C ILE A 227 -8.43 -9.18 -2.10
N ALA A 228 -8.92 -9.21 -0.86
CA ALA A 228 -10.35 -9.35 -0.59
C ALA A 228 -11.17 -8.22 -1.23
N ARG A 229 -10.70 -6.97 -1.16
CA ARG A 229 -11.36 -5.83 -1.81
C ARG A 229 -11.47 -6.02 -3.32
N ARG A 230 -10.39 -6.48 -3.98
CA ARG A 230 -10.40 -6.70 -5.44
C ARG A 230 -11.36 -7.81 -5.84
N LEU A 231 -11.34 -8.93 -5.11
CA LEU A 231 -12.23 -10.06 -5.36
C LEU A 231 -13.71 -9.68 -5.18
N VAL A 232 -14.06 -8.93 -4.13
CA VAL A 232 -15.43 -8.43 -3.90
C VAL A 232 -15.88 -7.51 -5.04
N ALA A 233 -14.99 -6.67 -5.54
CA ALA A 233 -15.30 -5.71 -6.60
C ALA A 233 -15.29 -6.33 -8.01
N GLY A 234 -14.81 -7.57 -8.17
CA GLY A 234 -14.50 -8.13 -9.49
C GLY A 234 -13.45 -7.31 -10.25
N ASP A 235 -12.54 -6.67 -9.51
CA ASP A 235 -11.55 -5.74 -10.06
C ASP A 235 -10.36 -6.50 -10.67
N SER A 236 -10.33 -6.53 -12.01
CA SER A 236 -9.24 -7.04 -12.84
C SER A 236 -8.45 -5.91 -13.53
N SER A 237 -8.53 -4.68 -13.01
CA SER A 237 -7.72 -3.59 -13.55
C SER A 237 -6.22 -3.89 -13.42
N GLY A 238 -5.45 -3.59 -14.46
CA GLY A 238 -3.99 -3.73 -14.44
C GLY A 238 -3.44 -5.16 -14.57
N VAL A 239 -4.29 -6.19 -14.71
CA VAL A 239 -3.80 -7.54 -15.05
C VAL A 239 -3.71 -7.74 -16.57
N PRO A 240 -2.68 -8.44 -17.08
CA PRO A 240 -2.55 -8.69 -18.53
C PRO A 240 -3.55 -9.70 -19.10
N THR A 241 -4.15 -10.54 -18.24
CA THR A 241 -5.04 -11.63 -18.64
C THR A 241 -6.30 -11.65 -17.77
N LEU A 242 -7.43 -12.06 -18.35
CA LEU A 242 -8.74 -12.05 -17.68
C LEU A 242 -8.90 -13.15 -16.60
N ASP A 243 -7.99 -14.11 -16.57
CA ASP A 243 -7.95 -15.22 -15.61
C ASP A 243 -7.15 -14.91 -14.34
N ALA A 244 -6.61 -13.69 -14.21
CA ALA A 244 -5.82 -13.25 -13.05
C ALA A 244 -6.54 -12.17 -12.22
N ASP A 245 -6.38 -12.23 -10.90
CA ASP A 245 -6.91 -11.22 -9.97
C ASP A 245 -5.89 -10.08 -9.75
N VAL A 246 -4.60 -10.44 -9.74
CA VAL A 246 -3.46 -9.57 -9.41
C VAL A 246 -2.20 -9.99 -10.17
N THR A 247 -1.21 -9.09 -10.20
CA THR A 247 0.16 -9.39 -10.66
C THR A 247 1.12 -9.50 -9.49
N ASP A 248 2.29 -10.09 -9.72
CA ASP A 248 3.42 -10.15 -8.78
C ASP A 248 4.25 -8.86 -8.62
N THR A 249 3.85 -7.78 -9.29
CA THR A 249 4.53 -6.48 -9.27
C THR A 249 3.93 -5.49 -8.27
N VAL A 250 4.68 -4.42 -7.99
CA VAL A 250 4.26 -3.28 -7.16
C VAL A 250 3.02 -2.53 -7.69
N ALA A 251 2.55 -2.82 -8.91
CA ALA A 251 1.27 -2.31 -9.40
C ALA A 251 0.09 -2.82 -8.56
N HIS A 252 0.23 -4.03 -7.98
CA HIS A 252 -0.74 -4.60 -7.05
C HIS A 252 -0.10 -4.78 -5.67
N GLN A 253 0.70 -5.83 -5.51
CA GLN A 253 1.54 -6.12 -4.34
C GLN A 253 2.74 -6.92 -4.81
N ALA A 254 3.93 -6.67 -4.25
CA ALA A 254 5.05 -7.55 -4.47
C ALA A 254 4.70 -8.97 -3.98
N TYR A 255 5.10 -9.98 -4.74
CA TYR A 255 4.75 -11.37 -4.46
C TYR A 255 5.93 -12.31 -4.76
N LEU A 256 6.21 -13.22 -3.84
CA LEU A 256 7.09 -14.36 -4.09
C LEU A 256 6.26 -15.62 -4.36
N SER A 257 6.53 -16.28 -5.50
CA SER A 257 5.81 -17.48 -5.92
C SER A 257 6.10 -18.68 -5.01
N LYS A 258 5.29 -19.74 -5.09
CA LYS A 258 5.58 -20.99 -4.35
C LYS A 258 6.97 -21.53 -4.67
N GLN A 259 7.44 -21.35 -5.91
CA GLN A 259 8.77 -21.75 -6.32
C GLN A 259 9.86 -20.95 -5.61
N ASP A 260 9.69 -19.63 -5.49
CA ASP A 260 10.65 -18.75 -4.82
C ASP A 260 10.71 -19.03 -3.33
N LEU A 261 9.56 -19.27 -2.68
CA LEU A 261 9.50 -19.68 -1.29
C LEU A 261 10.15 -21.05 -1.04
N ARG A 262 10.05 -22.01 -1.98
CA ARG A 262 10.85 -23.25 -1.91
C ARG A 262 12.34 -22.96 -2.04
N GLY A 263 12.72 -21.97 -2.85
CA GLY A 263 14.10 -21.47 -2.94
C GLY A 263 14.61 -20.91 -1.61
N TRP A 264 13.77 -20.19 -0.86
CA TRP A 264 14.08 -19.67 0.46
C TRP A 264 14.45 -20.79 1.45
N VAL A 265 13.62 -21.85 1.52
CA VAL A 265 13.90 -23.03 2.36
C VAL A 265 15.25 -23.64 2.01
N LYS A 266 15.54 -23.83 0.72
CA LYS A 266 16.83 -24.36 0.25
C LYS A 266 18.01 -23.44 0.60
N SER A 267 17.78 -22.14 0.71
CA SER A 267 18.80 -21.15 1.12
C SER A 267 18.96 -21.00 2.64
N GLY A 268 18.32 -21.85 3.44
CA GLY A 268 18.41 -21.81 4.91
C GLY A 268 17.45 -20.83 5.59
N LYS A 269 16.45 -20.30 4.87
CA LYS A 269 15.48 -19.32 5.41
C LYS A 269 14.21 -19.96 5.99
N SER A 270 14.31 -21.19 6.49
CA SER A 270 13.16 -21.97 6.95
C SER A 270 12.48 -21.37 8.17
N GLU A 271 13.26 -20.82 9.12
CA GLU A 271 12.72 -20.19 10.34
C GLU A 271 12.00 -18.89 10.04
N GLN A 272 12.57 -18.07 9.15
CA GLN A 272 11.95 -16.84 8.66
C GLN A 272 10.63 -17.15 8.00
N LEU A 273 10.60 -18.15 7.10
CA LEU A 273 9.36 -18.57 6.46
C LEU A 273 8.34 -19.10 7.48
N ALA A 274 8.77 -19.86 8.48
CA ALA A 274 7.88 -20.35 9.54
C ALA A 274 7.24 -19.21 10.35
N LYS A 275 8.00 -18.15 10.66
CA LYS A 275 7.50 -16.94 11.34
C LYS A 275 6.48 -16.19 10.49
N LEU A 276 6.73 -16.03 9.19
CA LEU A 276 5.76 -15.43 8.27
C LEU A 276 4.46 -16.26 8.22
N GLN A 277 4.58 -17.58 8.08
CA GLN A 277 3.42 -18.47 8.08
C GLN A 277 2.67 -18.43 9.43
N GLN A 278 3.37 -18.27 10.56
CA GLN A 278 2.74 -18.06 11.86
C GLN A 278 1.90 -16.79 11.88
N ALA A 279 2.44 -15.65 11.44
CA ALA A 279 1.71 -14.39 11.36
C ALA A 279 0.43 -14.50 10.50
N VAL A 280 0.53 -15.20 9.37
CA VAL A 280 -0.61 -15.46 8.48
C VAL A 280 -1.64 -16.36 9.17
N ARG A 281 -1.22 -17.49 9.77
CA ARG A 281 -2.13 -18.42 10.45
C ARG A 281 -2.88 -17.76 11.61
N GLU A 282 -2.18 -17.00 12.44
CA GLU A 282 -2.76 -16.34 13.62
C GLU A 282 -3.70 -15.17 13.26
N THR A 283 -3.69 -14.73 11.99
CA THR A 283 -4.62 -13.71 11.46
C THR A 283 -5.50 -14.26 10.34
N SER A 284 -5.61 -15.58 10.22
CA SER A 284 -6.32 -16.24 9.12
C SER A 284 -7.73 -15.68 8.94
N GLY A 285 -8.07 -15.32 7.71
CA GLY A 285 -9.35 -14.75 7.36
C GLY A 285 -9.63 -13.33 7.88
N MET A 286 -8.80 -12.73 8.73
CA MET A 286 -9.04 -11.39 9.27
C MET A 286 -8.70 -10.29 8.24
N ILE A 287 -9.63 -9.37 8.02
CA ILE A 287 -9.48 -8.18 7.16
C ILE A 287 -9.98 -6.90 7.85
N MET A 288 -9.61 -5.75 7.29
CA MET A 288 -10.08 -4.43 7.70
C MET A 288 -11.24 -3.94 6.82
N THR A 289 -12.24 -3.37 7.47
CA THR A 289 -13.43 -2.82 6.82
C THR A 289 -13.76 -1.43 7.33
N TYR A 290 -14.40 -0.63 6.49
CA TYR A 290 -14.98 0.65 6.87
C TYR A 290 -16.41 0.70 6.33
N ARG A 291 -17.39 0.91 7.23
CA ARG A 291 -18.84 0.79 6.92
C ARG A 291 -19.20 -0.56 6.29
N GLY A 292 -18.56 -1.63 6.73
CA GLY A 292 -18.83 -3.00 6.28
C GLY A 292 -18.07 -3.45 5.03
N GLU A 293 -17.48 -2.53 4.27
CA GLU A 293 -16.76 -2.82 3.04
C GLU A 293 -15.24 -2.93 3.27
N PRO A 294 -14.52 -3.85 2.59
CA PRO A 294 -13.05 -3.91 2.64
C PRO A 294 -12.39 -2.59 2.26
N ILE A 295 -11.43 -2.12 3.06
CA ILE A 295 -10.77 -0.83 2.83
C ILE A 295 -9.67 -0.89 1.75
N THR A 296 -9.26 0.27 1.24
CA THR A 296 -7.96 0.43 0.58
C THR A 296 -6.85 0.38 1.64
N ALA A 297 -6.24 -0.78 1.83
CA ALA A 297 -5.21 -1.03 2.84
C ALA A 297 -3.79 -0.68 2.38
N SER A 298 -3.55 0.58 2.02
CA SER A 298 -2.25 1.05 1.55
C SER A 298 -1.18 1.04 2.65
N PHE A 299 0.04 0.65 2.30
CA PHE A 299 1.19 0.63 3.21
C PHE A 299 2.46 1.02 2.47
N PHE A 300 3.48 1.43 3.23
CA PHE A 300 4.77 1.85 2.70
C PHE A 300 5.87 1.61 3.73
N SER A 301 7.13 1.71 3.31
CA SER A 301 8.27 1.34 4.15
C SER A 301 8.42 2.23 5.39
N ALA A 302 8.59 3.54 5.21
CA ALA A 302 8.94 4.47 6.27
C ALA A 302 8.30 5.86 6.04
N SER A 303 7.77 6.50 7.08
CA SER A 303 6.93 7.70 6.99
C SER A 303 7.73 8.98 6.97
N GLY A 304 8.85 9.04 7.70
CA GLY A 304 9.54 10.30 7.98
C GLY A 304 8.93 11.10 9.15
N GLY A 305 8.10 10.45 9.99
CA GLY A 305 7.56 10.96 11.25
C GLY A 305 6.04 11.04 11.31
N TYR A 306 5.38 11.22 10.16
CA TYR A 306 3.93 11.27 10.02
C TYR A 306 3.48 10.60 8.72
N THR A 307 2.29 10.03 8.71
CA THR A 307 1.63 9.57 7.48
C THR A 307 0.94 10.72 6.76
N GLU A 308 0.50 10.49 5.53
CA GLU A 308 -0.15 11.48 4.66
C GLU A 308 -1.67 11.26 4.60
N ASN A 309 -2.43 12.34 4.42
CA ASN A 309 -3.82 12.19 3.98
C ASN A 309 -3.85 11.70 2.53
N SER A 310 -4.84 10.86 2.21
CA SER A 310 -4.93 10.27 0.87
C SER A 310 -4.99 11.29 -0.27
N GLU A 311 -5.69 12.41 -0.09
CA GLU A 311 -5.84 13.50 -1.06
C GLU A 311 -4.59 14.39 -1.23
N GLU A 312 -3.58 14.22 -0.38
CA GLU A 312 -2.30 14.91 -0.51
C GLU A 312 -1.33 14.13 -1.41
N TYR A 313 -1.61 12.84 -1.67
CA TYR A 313 -0.83 11.98 -2.56
C TYR A 313 -1.62 11.52 -3.81
N TRP A 314 -2.91 11.24 -3.64
CA TRP A 314 -3.89 10.94 -4.69
C TRP A 314 -4.94 12.05 -4.77
N THR A 315 -5.96 11.89 -5.61
CA THR A 315 -6.99 12.92 -5.83
C THR A 315 -8.17 12.86 -4.85
N SER A 316 -8.40 11.70 -4.23
CA SER A 316 -9.63 11.44 -3.47
C SER A 316 -9.36 11.41 -1.97
N GLN A 317 -10.24 12.06 -1.21
CA GLN A 317 -10.28 11.94 0.25
C GLN A 317 -10.87 10.58 0.64
N ILE A 318 -10.11 9.80 1.42
CA ILE A 318 -10.48 8.48 1.89
C ILE A 318 -10.53 8.53 3.42
N PRO A 319 -11.71 8.39 4.05
CA PRO A 319 -11.92 8.69 5.47
C PRO A 319 -11.01 7.96 6.45
N TYR A 320 -10.57 6.76 6.12
CA TYR A 320 -9.70 5.93 6.96
C TYR A 320 -8.21 6.08 6.63
N LEU A 321 -7.82 6.83 5.59
CA LEU A 321 -6.40 7.08 5.23
C LEU A 321 -6.02 8.51 5.56
N ARG A 322 -5.86 8.79 6.85
CA ARG A 322 -5.58 10.13 7.40
C ARG A 322 -4.14 10.21 7.90
N SER A 323 -3.62 11.44 7.96
CA SER A 323 -2.33 11.72 8.58
C SER A 323 -2.38 11.40 10.08
N VAL A 324 -1.48 10.54 10.55
CA VAL A 324 -1.26 10.19 11.95
C VAL A 324 0.24 10.20 12.27
N PRO A 325 0.64 10.48 13.53
CA PRO A 325 2.04 10.41 13.93
C PRO A 325 2.59 8.99 13.81
N SER A 326 3.84 8.85 13.39
CA SER A 326 4.57 7.59 13.30
C SER A 326 6.03 7.79 13.76
N PRO A 327 6.24 8.13 15.05
CA PRO A 327 7.56 8.49 15.57
C PRO A 327 8.52 7.30 15.71
N TRP A 328 7.99 6.08 15.91
CA TRP A 328 8.76 4.92 16.33
C TRP A 328 9.87 4.50 15.36
N GLU A 329 9.71 4.77 14.07
CA GLU A 329 10.68 4.39 13.06
C GLU A 329 11.97 5.22 13.10
N ALA A 330 11.96 6.41 13.72
CA ALA A 330 13.12 7.31 13.74
C ALA A 330 14.34 6.68 14.43
N GLU A 331 14.12 5.81 15.42
CA GLU A 331 15.18 5.19 16.21
C GLU A 331 15.59 3.80 15.67
N ILE A 332 14.66 3.07 15.04
CA ILE A 332 14.88 1.67 14.67
C ILE A 332 15.17 1.46 13.19
N ASN A 333 14.82 2.42 12.31
CA ASN A 333 15.05 2.29 10.89
C ASN A 333 16.45 2.83 10.53
N PRO A 334 17.43 1.98 10.16
CA PRO A 334 18.77 2.44 9.79
C PRO A 334 18.78 3.32 8.53
N HIS A 335 17.67 3.29 7.79
CA HIS A 335 17.45 4.02 6.56
C HIS A 335 16.39 5.14 6.72
N TYR A 336 16.13 5.59 7.96
CA TYR A 336 15.19 6.67 8.24
C TYR A 336 15.56 7.96 7.50
N LYS A 337 16.86 8.24 7.38
CA LYS A 337 17.43 9.37 6.64
C LYS A 337 18.47 8.86 5.65
N GLU A 338 18.40 9.35 4.43
CA GLU A 338 19.30 8.99 3.34
C GLU A 338 19.73 10.22 2.57
N THR A 339 20.98 10.26 2.12
CA THR A 339 21.49 11.39 1.33
C THR A 339 22.06 10.88 0.02
N ILE A 340 21.60 11.48 -1.08
CA ILE A 340 22.24 11.32 -2.38
C ILE A 340 22.98 12.60 -2.75
N THR A 341 24.09 12.44 -3.46
CA THR A 341 24.88 13.56 -3.99
C THR A 341 24.87 13.46 -5.51
N LEU A 342 24.53 14.55 -6.19
CA LEU A 342 24.65 14.65 -7.63
C LEU A 342 25.08 16.05 -8.06
N PRO A 343 25.67 16.22 -9.26
CA PRO A 343 25.95 17.54 -9.81
C PRO A 343 24.68 18.39 -9.91
N LEU A 344 24.77 19.69 -9.59
CA LEU A 344 23.62 20.60 -9.73
C LEU A 344 23.08 20.61 -11.16
N SER A 345 23.98 20.51 -12.15
CA SER A 345 23.63 20.40 -13.56
C SER A 345 22.79 19.17 -13.89
N GLU A 346 23.12 18.02 -13.29
CA GLU A 346 22.35 16.79 -13.46
C GLU A 346 20.97 16.92 -12.81
N MET A 347 20.87 17.52 -11.62
CA MET A 347 19.58 17.72 -10.94
C MET A 347 18.65 18.58 -11.80
N PHE A 348 19.13 19.74 -12.27
CA PHE A 348 18.36 20.62 -13.13
C PHE A 348 17.99 19.92 -14.44
N GLY A 349 18.93 19.20 -15.07
CA GLY A 349 18.67 18.44 -16.29
C GLY A 349 17.55 17.41 -16.13
N LYS A 350 17.55 16.62 -15.04
CA LYS A 350 16.47 15.64 -14.75
C LYS A 350 15.12 16.31 -14.50
N LEU A 351 15.11 17.55 -14.00
CA LEU A 351 13.90 18.33 -13.81
C LEU A 351 13.41 19.02 -15.10
N GLY A 352 14.20 18.99 -16.18
CA GLY A 352 13.90 19.68 -17.44
C GLY A 352 14.32 21.16 -17.43
N LEU A 353 15.24 21.54 -16.56
CA LEU A 353 15.68 22.91 -16.34
C LEU A 353 17.13 23.13 -16.81
N ARG A 354 17.49 24.39 -17.04
CA ARG A 354 18.87 24.81 -17.28
C ARG A 354 19.54 25.18 -15.97
N ALA A 355 20.70 24.59 -15.70
CA ALA A 355 21.44 24.84 -14.47
C ALA A 355 22.06 26.25 -14.46
N PRO A 356 22.02 26.96 -13.32
CA PRO A 356 22.69 28.24 -13.19
C PRO A 356 24.21 28.05 -13.18
N ALA A 357 24.95 29.06 -13.66
CA ALA A 357 26.40 29.08 -13.53
C ALA A 357 26.77 29.29 -12.05
N LEU A 358 27.57 28.37 -11.50
CA LEU A 358 28.11 28.49 -10.14
C LEU A 358 29.58 28.95 -10.19
N PRO A 359 30.01 29.85 -9.29
CA PRO A 359 31.43 30.18 -9.12
C PRO A 359 32.26 28.95 -8.74
N ALA A 360 33.54 28.93 -9.12
CA ALA A 360 34.44 27.80 -8.86
C ALA A 360 34.76 27.60 -7.36
N THR A 361 34.63 28.64 -6.55
CA THR A 361 34.79 28.61 -5.09
C THR A 361 33.64 29.37 -4.44
N THR A 362 32.94 28.71 -3.52
CA THR A 362 31.86 29.31 -2.73
C THR A 362 32.05 28.96 -1.27
N SER A 363 31.96 29.95 -0.39
CA SER A 363 31.90 29.68 1.05
C SER A 363 30.56 29.03 1.42
N ALA A 364 30.50 28.26 2.51
CA ALA A 364 29.26 27.61 2.97
C ALA A 364 28.08 28.58 3.16
N LYS A 365 28.36 29.82 3.59
CA LYS A 365 27.33 30.88 3.70
C LYS A 365 26.76 31.25 2.32
N GLN A 366 27.63 31.35 1.31
CA GLN A 366 27.24 31.71 -0.05
C GLN A 366 26.52 30.55 -0.76
N GLU A 367 26.90 29.32 -0.47
CA GLU A 367 26.19 28.11 -0.90
C GLU A 367 24.75 28.09 -0.38
N THR A 368 24.57 28.38 0.92
CA THR A 368 23.24 28.45 1.55
C THR A 368 22.39 29.55 0.91
N LEU A 369 22.93 30.74 0.69
CA LEU A 369 22.23 31.83 0.02
C LEU A 369 21.86 31.50 -1.42
N THR A 370 22.73 30.80 -2.13
CA THR A 370 22.49 30.34 -3.50
C THR A 370 21.36 29.32 -3.53
N MET A 371 21.38 28.34 -2.63
CA MET A 371 20.30 27.35 -2.52
C MET A 371 18.96 27.97 -2.18
N ASN A 372 18.91 28.90 -1.24
CA ASN A 372 17.65 29.57 -0.87
C ASN A 372 17.07 30.43 -2.00
N LYS A 373 17.91 30.88 -2.96
CA LYS A 373 17.45 31.57 -4.17
C LYS A 373 16.97 30.61 -5.25
N LEU A 374 17.64 29.46 -5.40
CA LEU A 374 17.34 28.47 -6.44
C LEU A 374 16.17 27.57 -6.08
N ILE A 375 16.02 27.23 -4.80
CA ILE A 375 15.04 26.28 -4.30
C ILE A 375 14.28 26.90 -3.14
N LYS A 376 12.95 26.92 -3.26
CA LYS A 376 12.05 27.41 -2.22
C LYS A 376 10.90 26.44 -2.02
N ILE A 377 10.85 25.78 -0.87
CA ILE A 377 9.66 25.01 -0.47
C ILE A 377 8.53 26.01 -0.25
N LEU A 378 7.43 25.85 -0.97
CA LEU A 378 6.30 26.78 -0.95
C LEU A 378 5.23 26.32 0.06
N SER A 379 5.00 25.00 0.16
CA SER A 379 4.06 24.43 1.12
C SER A 379 4.42 22.99 1.46
N LEU A 380 4.05 22.56 2.67
CA LEU A 380 4.12 21.17 3.12
C LEU A 380 2.72 20.55 3.16
N THR A 381 2.67 19.22 3.12
CA THR A 381 1.47 18.44 3.44
C THR A 381 1.30 18.31 4.95
N SER A 382 0.17 17.76 5.38
CA SER A 382 -0.12 17.50 6.79
C SER A 382 0.90 16.56 7.45
N GLY A 383 1.45 15.60 6.70
CA GLY A 383 2.51 14.70 7.17
C GLY A 383 3.93 15.23 6.98
N GLY A 384 4.10 16.50 6.60
CA GLY A 384 5.40 17.15 6.53
C GLY A 384 6.19 16.88 5.24
N LYS A 385 5.56 16.28 4.21
CA LYS A 385 6.16 16.12 2.88
C LYS A 385 6.07 17.41 2.07
N VAL A 386 6.92 17.57 1.07
CA VAL A 386 6.87 18.71 0.16
C VAL A 386 5.61 18.60 -0.71
N LYS A 387 4.65 19.51 -0.50
CA LYS A 387 3.45 19.62 -1.34
C LYS A 387 3.76 20.38 -2.62
N SER A 388 4.42 21.54 -2.49
CA SER A 388 4.88 22.34 -3.63
C SER A 388 6.22 23.01 -3.37
N ILE A 389 7.04 23.10 -4.41
CA ILE A 389 8.40 23.62 -4.36
C ILE A 389 8.73 24.36 -5.65
N SER A 390 9.35 25.53 -5.53
CA SER A 390 9.94 26.24 -6.68
C SER A 390 11.41 25.82 -6.82
N ILE A 391 11.81 25.40 -8.02
CA ILE A 391 13.20 25.07 -8.38
C ILE A 391 13.54 25.81 -9.66
N GLY A 392 14.48 26.75 -9.61
CA GLY A 392 14.89 27.53 -10.77
C GLY A 392 13.78 28.42 -11.35
N GLY A 393 12.78 28.80 -10.54
CA GLY A 393 11.63 29.59 -10.96
C GLY A 393 10.40 28.77 -11.39
N GLU A 394 10.59 27.48 -11.70
CA GLU A 394 9.49 26.57 -12.06
C GLU A 394 8.91 25.89 -10.81
N ILE A 395 7.60 25.61 -10.84
CA ILE A 395 6.88 24.98 -9.72
C ILE A 395 6.75 23.48 -9.98
N PHE A 396 7.09 22.68 -8.97
CA PHE A 396 6.90 21.24 -8.94
C PHE A 396 6.14 20.83 -7.68
N THR A 397 5.45 19.70 -7.75
CA THR A 397 5.06 18.93 -6.56
C THR A 397 6.27 18.19 -6.00
N GLY A 398 6.26 17.86 -4.69
CA GLY A 398 7.31 17.02 -4.13
C GLY A 398 7.34 15.61 -4.74
N ARG A 399 6.20 15.13 -5.25
CA ARG A 399 6.11 13.84 -5.98
C ARG A 399 6.85 13.88 -7.31
N GLU A 400 6.67 14.92 -8.11
CA GLU A 400 7.39 15.05 -9.38
C GLU A 400 8.91 15.10 -9.15
N VAL A 401 9.37 15.85 -8.16
CA VAL A 401 10.78 15.91 -7.79
C VAL A 401 11.28 14.52 -7.36
N ARG A 402 10.53 13.83 -6.50
CA ARG A 402 10.85 12.47 -6.06
C ARG A 402 10.99 11.51 -7.24
N GLU A 403 10.02 11.48 -8.15
CA GLU A 403 10.00 10.55 -9.28
C GLU A 403 11.10 10.86 -10.29
N LYS A 404 11.27 12.15 -10.68
CA LYS A 404 12.31 12.57 -11.63
C LYS A 404 13.73 12.36 -11.11
N LEU A 405 13.95 12.56 -9.81
CA LEU A 405 15.26 12.39 -9.18
C LEU A 405 15.46 10.99 -8.56
N LYS A 406 14.44 10.12 -8.60
CA LYS A 406 14.43 8.77 -8.00
C LYS A 406 14.73 8.78 -6.49
N LEU A 407 14.15 9.74 -5.78
CA LEU A 407 14.28 9.88 -4.32
C LEU A 407 13.40 8.85 -3.59
N ARG A 408 13.77 8.51 -2.36
CA ARG A 408 13.00 7.58 -1.53
C ARG A 408 11.62 8.13 -1.15
N SER A 409 11.53 9.42 -0.83
CA SER A 409 10.29 10.09 -0.44
C SER A 409 10.21 11.50 -1.02
N SER A 410 9.05 12.15 -0.84
CA SER A 410 8.85 13.57 -1.11
C SER A 410 9.13 14.47 0.11
N GLN A 411 9.73 13.93 1.18
CA GLN A 411 10.22 14.70 2.32
C GLN A 411 11.73 14.82 2.18
N PHE A 412 12.20 15.96 1.71
CA PHE A 412 13.62 16.16 1.44
C PHE A 412 14.09 17.58 1.74
N THR A 413 15.39 17.69 2.00
CA THR A 413 16.11 18.96 2.12
C THR A 413 17.29 18.96 1.15
N PHE A 414 17.74 20.16 0.77
CA PHE A 414 18.85 20.34 -0.16
C PHE A 414 19.97 21.13 0.51
N LYS A 415 21.21 20.73 0.24
CA LYS A 415 22.41 21.47 0.62
C LYS A 415 23.38 21.48 -0.56
N LEU A 416 23.84 22.66 -0.96
CA LEU A 416 24.91 22.77 -1.96
C LEU A 416 26.26 22.47 -1.30
N ASP A 417 27.13 21.83 -2.08
CA ASP A 417 28.50 21.48 -1.73
C ASP A 417 29.36 21.64 -3.00
N GLY A 418 29.94 22.83 -3.16
CA GLY A 418 30.59 23.25 -4.40
C GLY A 418 29.64 23.21 -5.60
N LYS A 419 29.91 22.30 -6.55
CA LYS A 419 29.08 22.09 -7.76
C LYS A 419 28.02 21.00 -7.59
N ASN A 420 28.02 20.32 -6.44
CA ASN A 420 27.12 19.22 -6.15
C ASN A 420 26.00 19.67 -5.23
N VAL A 421 24.88 18.96 -5.29
CA VAL A 421 23.78 19.10 -4.34
C VAL A 421 23.62 17.80 -3.57
N ASN A 422 23.63 17.92 -2.25
CA ASN A 422 23.28 16.87 -1.31
C ASN A 422 21.78 16.95 -1.04
N ILE A 423 21.05 15.93 -1.45
CA ILE A 423 19.61 15.80 -1.24
C ILE A 423 19.38 14.78 -0.13
N THR A 424 18.94 15.24 1.02
CA THR A 424 18.62 14.38 2.16
C THR A 424 17.12 14.08 2.15
N THR A 425 16.74 12.81 2.05
CA THR A 425 15.36 12.33 2.17
C THR A 425 15.09 11.73 3.54
N TYR A 426 13.84 11.84 4.01
CA TYR A 426 13.35 11.24 5.24
C TYR A 426 12.21 10.27 4.93
N GLY A 427 12.25 9.07 5.51
CA GLY A 427 11.32 7.99 5.19
C GLY A 427 11.50 7.41 3.78
N TYR A 428 10.64 6.45 3.43
CA TYR A 428 10.66 5.75 2.15
C TYR A 428 9.25 5.30 1.75
N GLY A 429 8.77 5.81 0.62
CA GLY A 429 7.48 5.46 0.05
C GLY A 429 6.53 6.66 -0.06
N HIS A 430 5.27 6.37 -0.36
CA HIS A 430 4.25 7.40 -0.58
C HIS A 430 3.71 8.02 0.72
N GLY A 431 3.78 7.31 1.85
CA GLY A 431 3.40 7.84 3.16
C GLY A 431 1.92 7.69 3.53
N VAL A 432 1.08 7.09 2.69
CA VAL A 432 -0.37 6.93 2.95
C VAL A 432 -0.68 5.56 3.56
N GLY A 433 -1.42 5.53 4.68
CA GLY A 433 -1.79 4.30 5.38
C GLY A 433 -0.72 3.82 6.34
N MET A 434 -0.40 2.52 6.35
CA MET A 434 0.50 1.94 7.37
C MET A 434 1.99 2.10 7.04
N SER A 435 2.77 2.68 7.96
CA SER A 435 4.24 2.63 7.95
C SER A 435 4.72 1.25 8.42
N GLN A 436 5.48 0.51 7.62
CA GLN A 436 6.00 -0.81 7.98
C GLN A 436 7.01 -0.72 9.13
N TRP A 437 7.95 0.22 9.05
CA TRP A 437 8.88 0.48 10.15
C TRP A 437 8.17 1.05 11.38
N GLY A 438 7.15 1.90 11.19
CA GLY A 438 6.33 2.39 12.29
C GLY A 438 5.56 1.27 12.99
N ALA A 439 4.97 0.32 12.23
CA ALA A 439 4.33 -0.88 12.78
C ALA A 439 5.32 -1.77 13.55
N ASN A 440 6.55 -1.93 13.05
CA ASN A 440 7.61 -2.65 13.76
C ASN A 440 7.98 -1.98 15.08
N GLY A 441 8.09 -0.65 15.10
CA GLY A 441 8.38 0.12 16.30
C GLY A 441 7.26 0.04 17.34
N MET A 442 6.00 0.16 16.92
CA MET A 442 4.85 -0.10 17.79
C MET A 442 4.87 -1.53 18.35
N ALA A 443 5.14 -2.53 17.52
CA ALA A 443 5.21 -3.92 17.98
C ALA A 443 6.33 -4.13 19.01
N LYS A 444 7.47 -3.45 18.88
CA LYS A 444 8.56 -3.46 19.90
C LYS A 444 8.13 -2.86 21.23
N GLU A 445 7.19 -1.92 21.22
CA GLU A 445 6.57 -1.36 22.43
C GLU A 445 5.40 -2.21 22.97
N GLY A 446 5.13 -3.38 22.38
CA GLY A 446 4.12 -4.32 22.86
C GLY A 446 2.71 -4.10 22.31
N TYR A 447 2.54 -3.23 21.30
CA TYR A 447 1.24 -3.05 20.65
C TYR A 447 0.88 -4.28 19.82
N THR A 448 -0.39 -4.70 19.91
CA THR A 448 -0.94 -5.77 19.07
C THR A 448 -1.16 -5.28 17.63
N SER A 449 -1.17 -6.22 16.69
CA SER A 449 -1.51 -5.97 15.27
C SER A 449 -2.80 -5.19 15.08
N THR A 450 -3.84 -5.46 15.88
CA THR A 450 -5.11 -4.71 15.79
C THR A 450 -5.00 -3.25 16.27
N GLN A 451 -4.18 -2.98 17.29
CA GLN A 451 -3.90 -1.62 17.75
C GLN A 451 -3.06 -0.86 16.71
N ILE A 452 -2.05 -1.52 16.14
CA ILE A 452 -1.24 -0.98 15.04
C ILE A 452 -2.13 -0.57 13.87
N LEU A 453 -3.02 -1.45 13.42
CA LEU A 453 -3.90 -1.16 12.27
C LEU A 453 -4.91 -0.06 12.60
N LYS A 454 -5.51 -0.04 13.80
CA LYS A 454 -6.42 1.03 14.21
C LYS A 454 -5.74 2.39 14.33
N HIS A 455 -4.44 2.42 14.61
CA HIS A 455 -3.63 3.64 14.60
C HIS A 455 -3.48 4.19 13.17
N TYR A 456 -3.07 3.36 12.22
CA TYR A 456 -2.82 3.81 10.84
C TYR A 456 -4.08 3.98 9.98
N TYR A 457 -5.17 3.29 10.31
CA TYR A 457 -6.42 3.35 9.56
C TYR A 457 -7.58 3.83 10.43
N THR A 458 -8.02 5.06 10.23
CA THR A 458 -9.00 5.71 11.11
C THR A 458 -10.39 5.09 11.00
N GLY A 459 -10.98 4.69 12.12
CA GLY A 459 -12.39 4.24 12.19
C GLY A 459 -12.67 2.89 11.54
N ILE A 460 -11.63 2.07 11.29
CA ILE A 460 -11.81 0.72 10.75
C ILE A 460 -12.42 -0.25 11.77
N SER A 461 -12.98 -1.33 11.25
CA SER A 461 -13.41 -2.51 12.00
C SER A 461 -12.82 -3.77 11.38
N PHE A 462 -12.72 -4.84 12.14
CA PHE A 462 -12.23 -6.13 11.65
C PHE A 462 -13.38 -7.07 11.30
N ARG A 463 -13.24 -7.81 10.21
CA ARG A 463 -14.20 -8.86 9.79
C ARG A 463 -13.47 -10.09 9.28
N GLN A 464 -14.19 -11.21 9.27
CA GLN A 464 -13.75 -12.46 8.65
C GLN A 464 -14.09 -12.46 7.17
N THR A 465 -13.15 -12.89 6.34
CA THR A 465 -13.31 -13.03 4.88
C THR A 465 -14.49 -13.92 4.52
N SER A 466 -14.78 -14.97 5.31
CA SER A 466 -15.93 -15.86 5.11
C SER A 466 -17.30 -15.17 5.17
N LEU A 467 -17.37 -13.95 5.71
CA LEU A 467 -18.60 -13.15 5.75
C LEU A 467 -18.78 -12.24 4.52
N ILE A 468 -17.75 -12.12 3.67
CA ILE A 468 -17.67 -11.12 2.61
C ILE A 468 -17.41 -11.78 1.26
N LEU A 469 -16.45 -12.71 1.21
CA LEU A 469 -16.14 -13.49 0.03
C LEU A 469 -17.11 -14.68 -0.03
N LYS A 470 -17.87 -14.76 -1.12
CA LYS A 470 -18.72 -15.92 -1.41
C LYS A 470 -17.88 -16.97 -2.12
N ASN A 471 -18.11 -18.24 -1.78
CA ASN A 471 -17.50 -19.40 -2.45
C ASN A 471 -18.04 -19.58 -3.87
#